data_AF-A0A923X5B1-F1
#
_entry.id   AF-A0A923X5B1-F1
#
_cell.length_a   1.000
_cell.length_b   1.000
_cell.length_c   1.000
_cell.angle_alpha   90.00
_cell.angle_beta   90.00
_cell.angle_gamma   90.00
#
_symmetry.space_group_name_H-M   'P 1'
#
loop_
_entity.id
_entity.type
_entity.pdbx_description
1 polymer ?
#
loop_
_entity_poly.entity_id
_entity_poly.type
_entity_poly.pdbx_seq_one_letter_code
_entity_poly.pdbx_strand_id
1 'polypeptide(L)'
;MKNHVWPKVQYAALSIEHVGSTAVPGLFAKPIIDVAIVTESEEKTKAVIVGLKELGYEHRGDLGIKGRQAFKRPANSPKHFLFIGDLIPFLFSYVALEFIA
;
A
#
# COMPACT_ATOMS: atom_id res chain seq x y z
N MET A 1 2.23 -4.10 11.19
CA MET A 1 2.25 -2.85 10.39
C MET A 1 1.18 -1.85 10.82
N LYS A 2 -0.09 -2.22 10.89
CA LYS A 2 -1.20 -1.31 11.25
C LYS A 2 -0.94 -0.48 12.53
N ASN A 3 -0.47 -1.11 13.62
CA ASN A 3 -0.14 -0.41 14.87
C ASN A 3 0.96 0.66 14.74
N HIS A 4 1.83 0.55 13.73
CA HIS A 4 2.94 1.48 13.50
C HIS A 4 2.55 2.59 12.52
N VAL A 5 1.82 2.23 11.44
CA VAL A 5 1.44 3.15 10.37
C VAL A 5 0.20 3.96 10.73
N TRP A 6 -0.84 3.31 11.26
CA TRP A 6 -2.15 3.91 11.50
C TRP A 6 -2.10 5.21 12.33
N PRO A 7 -1.37 5.29 13.46
CA PRO A 7 -1.30 6.53 14.25
C PRO A 7 -0.77 7.74 13.49
N LYS A 8 0.02 7.52 12.43
CA LYS A 8 0.63 8.57 11.58
C LYS A 8 -0.19 8.95 10.36
N VAL A 9 -1.27 8.23 10.07
CA VAL A 9 -2.05 8.45 8.83
C VAL A 9 -3.56 8.51 9.06
N GLN A 10 -4.07 8.08 10.22
CA GLN A 10 -5.51 7.95 10.50
C GLN A 10 -6.32 9.26 10.39
N TYR A 11 -5.69 10.42 10.42
CA TYR A 11 -6.36 11.72 10.23
C TYR A 11 -6.69 12.02 8.75
N ALA A 12 -6.13 11.24 7.83
CA ALA A 12 -6.29 11.40 6.40
C ALA A 12 -6.58 10.10 5.63
N ALA A 13 -6.26 8.95 6.19
CA ALA A 13 -6.59 7.65 5.64
C ALA A 13 -7.96 7.19 6.13
N LEU A 14 -8.76 6.63 5.22
CA LEU A 14 -9.99 5.92 5.54
C LEU A 14 -9.71 4.56 6.16
N SER A 15 -8.78 3.82 5.57
CA SER A 15 -8.47 2.47 6.00
C SER A 15 -7.08 2.02 5.55
N ILE A 16 -6.66 0.88 6.10
CA ILE A 16 -5.48 0.13 5.69
C ILE A 16 -5.92 -1.29 5.42
N GLU A 17 -5.80 -1.72 4.16
CA GLU A 17 -6.24 -3.02 3.70
C GLU A 17 -5.07 -3.91 3.30
N HIS A 18 -5.16 -5.19 3.65
CA HIS A 18 -4.30 -6.22 3.07
C HIS A 18 -4.86 -6.56 1.69
N VAL A 19 -4.03 -6.37 0.66
CA VAL A 19 -4.39 -6.63 -0.73
C VAL A 19 -3.43 -7.64 -1.37
N GLY A 20 -3.68 -7.99 -2.62
CA GLY A 20 -2.84 -8.92 -3.40
C GLY A 20 -3.00 -10.39 -3.04
N SER A 21 -2.21 -11.23 -3.68
CA SER A 21 -2.38 -12.70 -3.65
C SER A 21 -2.29 -13.28 -2.24
N THR A 22 -1.49 -12.70 -1.34
CA THR A 22 -1.40 -13.15 0.06
C THR A 22 -2.66 -12.85 0.88
N ALA A 23 -3.56 -11.98 0.40
CA ALA A 23 -4.86 -11.71 1.03
C ALA A 23 -5.93 -12.73 0.62
N VAL A 24 -5.66 -13.58 -0.37
CA VAL A 24 -6.58 -14.60 -0.86
C VAL A 24 -6.32 -15.93 -0.14
N PRO A 25 -7.25 -16.42 0.70
CA PRO A 25 -7.07 -17.70 1.39
C PRO A 25 -6.87 -18.87 0.41
N GLY A 26 -5.86 -19.70 0.67
CA GLY A 26 -5.57 -20.89 -0.15
C GLY A 26 -4.79 -20.61 -1.44
N LEU A 27 -4.42 -19.36 -1.71
CA LEU A 27 -3.65 -19.00 -2.89
C LEU A 27 -2.15 -19.18 -2.68
N PHE A 28 -1.48 -19.86 -3.61
CA PHE A 28 -0.02 -19.92 -3.59
C PHE A 28 0.56 -18.58 -4.05
N ALA A 29 1.34 -17.93 -3.19
CA ALA A 29 1.89 -16.61 -3.42
C ALA A 29 3.29 -16.49 -2.82
N LYS A 30 4.10 -15.58 -3.36
CA LYS A 30 5.36 -15.15 -2.72
C LYS A 30 5.04 -14.64 -1.30
N PRO A 31 5.86 -14.94 -0.27
CA PRO A 31 5.58 -14.57 1.12
C PRO A 31 5.90 -13.09 1.39
N ILE A 32 5.28 -12.19 0.63
CA ILE A 32 5.42 -10.73 0.72
C ILE A 32 4.01 -10.15 0.77
N ILE A 33 3.75 -9.27 1.73
CA ILE A 33 2.44 -8.65 1.93
C ILE A 33 2.34 -7.36 1.12
N ASP A 34 1.24 -7.19 0.39
CA ASP A 34 0.85 -5.92 -0.23
C ASP A 34 -0.18 -5.21 0.65
N VAL A 35 0.02 -3.91 0.87
CA VAL A 35 -0.88 -3.10 1.68
C VAL A 35 -1.30 -1.85 0.94
N ALA A 36 -2.61 -1.59 0.96
CA ALA A 36 -3.21 -0.39 0.42
C ALA A 36 -3.67 0.52 1.57
N ILE A 37 -3.36 1.80 1.47
CA ILE A 37 -3.95 2.86 2.30
C ILE A 37 -4.96 3.59 1.42
N VAL A 38 -6.20 3.67 1.90
CA VAL A 38 -7.31 4.26 1.16
C VAL A 38 -7.53 5.70 1.62
N THR A 39 -7.76 6.61 0.67
CA THR A 39 -7.91 8.05 0.92
C THR A 39 -9.01 8.62 0.03
N GLU A 40 -9.80 9.56 0.53
CA GLU A 40 -10.96 10.13 -0.21
C GLU A 40 -10.60 11.18 -1.26
N SER A 41 -9.39 11.74 -1.20
CA SER A 41 -9.00 12.82 -2.10
C SER A 41 -7.49 12.91 -2.27
N GLU A 42 -7.06 13.62 -3.31
CA GLU A 42 -5.63 13.89 -3.55
C GLU A 42 -4.98 14.69 -2.41
N GLU A 43 -5.73 15.58 -1.77
CA GLU A 43 -5.27 16.33 -0.59
C GLU A 43 -4.96 15.37 0.57
N LYS A 44 -5.86 14.42 0.84
CA LYS A 44 -5.67 13.39 1.86
C LYS A 44 -4.51 12.46 1.49
N THR A 45 -4.34 12.10 0.22
CA THR A 45 -3.17 11.36 -0.28
C THR A 45 -1.87 12.09 0.04
N LYS A 46 -1.78 13.40 -0.23
CA LYS A 46 -0.61 14.22 0.10
C LYS A 46 -0.33 14.21 1.61
N ALA A 47 -1.36 14.31 2.43
CA ALA A 47 -1.23 14.28 3.88
C ALA A 47 -0.73 12.92 4.41
N VAL A 48 -1.19 11.80 3.81
CA VAL A 48 -0.69 10.45 4.13
C VAL A 48 0.76 10.26 3.66
N ILE A 49 1.14 10.77 2.48
CA ILE A 49 2.55 10.74 1.99
C ILE A 49 3.48 11.37 3.03
N VAL A 50 3.09 12.52 3.62
CA VAL A 50 3.87 13.20 4.66
C VAL A 50 4.00 12.32 5.91
N GLY A 51 2.89 11.76 6.41
CA GLY A 51 2.93 10.88 7.59
C GLY A 51 3.78 9.62 7.38
N LEU A 52 3.75 9.03 6.19
CA LEU A 52 4.59 7.90 5.83
C LEU A 52 6.08 8.27 5.74
N LYS A 53 6.41 9.46 5.26
CA LYS A 53 7.79 9.95 5.22
C LYS A 53 8.41 10.04 6.62
N GLU A 54 7.63 10.43 7.64
CA GLU A 54 8.09 10.43 9.03
C GLU A 54 8.44 9.04 9.57
N LEU A 55 7.81 8.00 9.01
CA LEU A 55 8.08 6.60 9.33
C LEU A 55 9.24 6.02 8.50
N GLY A 56 9.89 6.83 7.66
CA GLY A 56 11.01 6.42 6.81
C GLY A 56 10.62 5.75 5.50
N TYR A 57 9.33 5.81 5.11
CA TYR A 57 8.92 5.39 3.76
C TYR A 57 9.36 6.44 2.74
N GLU A 58 9.85 5.96 1.60
CA GLU A 58 10.26 6.81 0.48
C GLU A 58 9.21 6.72 -0.63
N HIS A 59 8.58 7.85 -0.96
CA HIS A 59 7.58 7.92 -2.04
C HIS A 59 8.24 7.75 -3.41
N ARG A 60 7.66 6.88 -4.26
CA ARG A 60 8.20 6.48 -5.57
C ARG A 60 7.30 6.89 -6.74
N GLY A 61 6.30 7.74 -6.51
CA GLY A 61 5.30 8.10 -7.51
C GLY A 61 4.38 6.92 -7.83
N ASP A 62 3.82 6.89 -9.04
CA ASP A 62 2.80 5.92 -9.43
C ASP A 62 3.34 4.61 -10.03
N LEU A 63 4.63 4.62 -10.41
CA LEU A 63 5.32 3.55 -11.12
C LEU A 63 4.50 3.03 -12.32
N GLY A 64 3.88 3.94 -13.07
CA GLY A 64 3.12 3.64 -14.28
C GLY A 64 1.68 3.17 -14.05
N ILE A 65 1.18 3.14 -12.82
CA ILE A 65 -0.23 2.82 -12.51
C ILE A 65 -0.95 4.08 -12.04
N LYS A 66 -1.73 4.68 -12.95
CA LYS A 66 -2.50 5.90 -12.66
C LYS A 66 -3.36 5.74 -11.41
N GLY A 67 -3.32 6.73 -10.52
CA GLY A 67 -4.10 6.74 -9.28
C GLY A 67 -3.49 5.96 -8.11
N ARG A 68 -2.37 5.25 -8.33
CA ARG A 68 -1.58 4.61 -7.28
C ARG A 68 -0.42 5.50 -6.88
N GLN A 69 -0.04 5.49 -5.60
CA GLN A 69 1.23 6.02 -5.12
C GLN A 69 1.99 4.90 -4.42
N ALA A 70 3.16 4.53 -4.92
CA ALA A 70 4.00 3.45 -4.40
C ALA A 70 5.09 3.98 -3.47
N PHE A 71 5.51 3.13 -2.54
CA PHE A 71 6.53 3.47 -1.54
C PHE A 71 7.59 2.39 -1.43
N LYS A 72 8.84 2.83 -1.26
CA LYS A 72 9.91 1.97 -0.77
C LYS A 72 9.88 1.98 0.76
N ARG A 73 9.85 0.78 1.33
CA ARG A 73 9.83 0.57 2.78
C ARG A 73 11.16 0.95 3.45
N PRO A 74 11.15 1.29 4.76
CA PRO A 74 12.37 1.43 5.56
C PRO A 74 13.21 0.15 5.56
N ALA A 75 14.54 0.25 5.57
CA ALA A 75 15.44 -0.91 5.48
C ALA A 75 15.16 -1.97 6.57
N ASN A 76 14.93 -1.51 7.81
CA ASN A 76 14.74 -2.35 8.99
C ASN A 76 13.28 -2.81 9.21
N SER A 77 12.40 -2.64 8.22
CA SER A 77 11.03 -3.14 8.29
C SER A 77 10.90 -4.56 7.70
N PRO A 78 9.90 -5.37 8.10
CA PRO A 78 9.56 -6.60 7.38
C PRO A 78 9.32 -6.34 5.88
N LYS A 79 9.56 -7.33 5.01
CA LYS A 79 9.27 -7.17 3.58
C LYS A 79 7.77 -6.98 3.34
N HIS A 80 7.42 -5.87 2.70
CA HIS A 80 6.07 -5.56 2.26
C HIS A 80 6.12 -4.52 1.15
N PHE A 81 5.04 -4.44 0.38
CA PHE A 81 4.75 -3.32 -0.49
C PHE A 81 3.67 -2.45 0.12
N LEU A 82 3.79 -1.14 -0.06
CA LEU A 82 2.83 -0.16 0.44
C LEU A 82 2.42 0.77 -0.69
N PHE A 83 1.11 0.94 -0.83
CA PHE A 83 0.50 1.80 -1.82
C PHE A 83 -0.55 2.73 -1.19
N ILE A 84 -0.77 3.89 -1.78
CA ILE A 84 -1.97 4.71 -1.56
C ILE A 84 -2.79 4.73 -2.85
N GLY A 85 -4.11 4.65 -2.75
CA GLY A 85 -5.03 4.85 -3.87
C GLY A 85 -6.43 4.34 -3.56
N ASP A 86 -7.33 4.47 -4.53
CA ASP A 86 -8.67 3.87 -4.44
C ASP A 86 -8.60 2.34 -4.51
N LEU A 87 -9.48 1.66 -3.77
CA LEU A 87 -9.56 0.19 -3.76
C LEU A 87 -9.90 -0.42 -5.13
N ILE A 88 -10.59 0.33 -5.99
CA ILE A 88 -11.09 -0.17 -7.29
C ILE A 88 -9.93 -0.54 -8.24
N PRO A 89 -8.92 0.31 -8.47
CA PRO A 89 -7.71 -0.07 -9.21
C PRO A 89 -6.97 -1.29 -8.62
N PHE A 90 -6.95 -1.47 -7.29
CA PHE A 90 -6.20 -2.56 -6.66
C PHE A 90 -6.85 -3.93 -6.82
N LEU A 91 -8.18 -4.00 -6.92
CA LEU A 91 -8.91 -5.27 -7.06
C LEU A 91 -8.61 -5.99 -8.38
N PHE A 92 -8.33 -5.26 -9.47
CA PHE A 92 -8.10 -5.85 -10.79
C PHE A 92 -6.62 -6.09 -11.12
N SER A 93 -5.70 -5.28 -10.59
CA SER A 93 -4.27 -5.41 -10.94
C SER A 93 -3.51 -6.48 -10.16
N TYR A 94 -3.93 -6.83 -8.93
CA TYR A 94 -3.14 -7.69 -8.04
C TYR A 94 -3.66 -9.12 -7.87
N VAL A 95 -4.84 -9.45 -8.41
CA VAL A 95 -5.30 -10.84 -8.52
C VAL A 95 -4.69 -11.52 -9.76
N ALA A 96 -4.14 -10.76 -10.72
CA ALA A 96 -3.81 -11.28 -12.06
C ALA A 96 -2.34 -11.17 -12.51
N LEU A 97 -1.40 -10.62 -11.74
CA LEU A 97 0.01 -10.58 -12.15
C LEU A 97 0.91 -11.33 -11.16
N GLU A 98 1.43 -12.46 -11.68
CA GLU A 98 2.39 -13.41 -11.10
C GLU A 98 1.83 -14.55 -10.24
N PHE A 99 1.02 -15.42 -10.86
CA PHE A 99 0.91 -16.83 -10.43
C PHE A 99 2.15 -17.68 -10.74
N ILE A 100 3.09 -17.21 -11.56
CA ILE A 100 4.26 -17.98 -11.97
C ILE A 100 5.42 -17.01 -12.23
N ALA A 101 6.32 -16.85 -11.25
CA ALA A 101 7.69 -16.41 -11.46
C ALA A 101 8.55 -16.87 -10.27
#